data_AF-A0A847L3V6-F1
#
_entry.id   AF-A0A847L3V6-F1
#
_cell.length_a   1.000
_cell.length_b   1.000
_cell.length_c   1.000
_cell.angle_alpha   90.00
_cell.angle_beta   90.00
_cell.angle_gamma   90.00
#
_symmetry.space_group_name_H-M   'P 1'
#
loop_
_entity.id
_entity.type
_entity.pdbx_description
1 polymer ?
#
loop_
_entity_poly.entity_id
_entity_poly.type
_entity_poly.pdbx_seq_one_letter_code
_entity_poly.pdbx_strand_id
1 'polypeptide(L)'
;MKFEGVRVFVLPFKRFKEGAAFALPGIGIFIGKGYETDYELLRHEFGHLLQYRKWGFWLFWKHIALDSFKSARKARKHAHNHMHTWTEWSANRLAYEYFNKPADWDQKRYPIMSVSEGIADTPKFTKNNEDFLKNWVEA
;
A
#
# COMPACT_ATOMS: atom_id res chain seq x y z
N MET A 1 -17.90 -9.65 -3.96
CA MET A 1 -17.82 -8.20 -3.71
C MET A 1 -16.90 -7.57 -4.76
N LYS A 2 -17.12 -6.29 -5.10
CA LYS A 2 -16.18 -5.50 -5.90
C LYS A 2 -15.88 -4.18 -5.19
N PHE A 3 -14.68 -3.64 -5.39
CA PHE A 3 -14.24 -2.34 -4.91
C PHE A 3 -13.55 -1.63 -6.07
N GLU A 4 -14.03 -0.44 -6.47
CA GLU A 4 -13.49 0.30 -7.63
C GLU A 4 -13.36 -0.57 -8.91
N GLY A 5 -14.37 -1.42 -9.16
CA GLY A 5 -14.40 -2.36 -10.29
C GLY A 5 -13.49 -3.59 -10.14
N VAL A 6 -12.64 -3.65 -9.12
CA VAL A 6 -11.74 -4.78 -8.83
C VAL A 6 -12.46 -5.83 -7.97
N ARG A 7 -12.22 -7.12 -8.25
CA ARG A 7 -12.79 -8.21 -7.45
C ARG A 7 -12.13 -8.26 -6.07
N VAL A 8 -12.95 -8.37 -5.03
CA VAL A 8 -12.50 -8.58 -3.64
C VAL A 8 -12.78 -10.02 -3.24
N PHE A 9 -11.72 -10.73 -2.82
CA PHE A 9 -11.74 -12.11 -2.35
C PHE A 9 -11.60 -12.14 -0.84
N VAL A 10 -12.59 -12.72 -0.17
CA VAL A 10 -12.58 -12.89 1.28
C VAL A 10 -11.96 -14.24 1.61
N LEU A 11 -10.87 -14.24 2.35
CA LEU A 11 -10.16 -15.44 2.76
C LEU A 11 -10.65 -15.89 4.15
N PRO A 12 -11.26 -17.09 4.29
CA PRO A 12 -11.83 -17.57 5.55
C PRO A 12 -10.77 -18.13 6.53
N PHE A 13 -9.47 -17.93 6.28
CA PHE A 13 -8.39 -18.57 7.03
C PHE A 13 -8.07 -17.86 8.35
N LYS A 14 -8.08 -18.62 9.47
CA LYS A 14 -7.76 -18.14 10.82
C LYS A 14 -6.38 -17.47 10.99
N ARG A 15 -5.44 -17.66 10.06
CA ARG A 15 -4.10 -17.03 10.06
C ARG A 15 -4.06 -15.59 9.51
N PHE A 16 -5.17 -15.12 8.93
CA PHE A 16 -5.36 -13.76 8.39
C PHE A 16 -6.17 -12.86 9.35
N LYS A 17 -6.26 -13.25 10.63
CA LYS A 17 -7.07 -12.57 11.66
C LYS A 17 -6.50 -11.25 12.20
N GLU A 18 -5.37 -10.77 11.68
CA GLU A 18 -4.66 -9.59 12.17
C GLU A 18 -4.71 -8.43 11.17
N GLY A 19 -5.81 -8.24 10.44
CA GLY A 19 -5.91 -7.17 9.44
C GLY A 19 -4.99 -7.38 8.23
N ALA A 20 -4.66 -8.63 7.93
CA ALA A 20 -3.88 -8.94 6.75
C ALA A 20 -4.76 -8.79 5.50
N ALA A 21 -4.28 -7.99 4.56
CA ALA A 21 -4.79 -7.91 3.21
C ALA A 21 -3.60 -7.82 2.25
N PHE A 22 -3.87 -8.09 0.98
CA PHE A 22 -2.91 -7.80 -0.09
C PHE A 22 -3.64 -7.63 -1.42
N ALA A 23 -3.11 -6.77 -2.27
CA ALA A 23 -3.55 -6.60 -3.63
C ALA A 23 -2.65 -7.35 -4.61
N LEU A 24 -3.29 -8.09 -5.52
CA LEU A 24 -2.61 -8.81 -6.58
C LEU A 24 -3.04 -8.25 -7.95
N PRO A 25 -2.17 -7.50 -8.65
CA PRO A 25 -2.48 -6.93 -9.94
C PRO A 25 -2.98 -7.97 -10.95
N GLY A 26 -4.04 -7.61 -11.70
CA GLY A 26 -4.67 -8.49 -12.68
C GLY A 26 -5.62 -9.55 -12.11
N ILE A 27 -5.60 -9.78 -10.79
CA ILE A 27 -6.45 -10.79 -10.14
C ILE A 27 -7.48 -10.12 -9.22
N GLY A 28 -7.05 -9.35 -8.23
CA GLY A 28 -7.95 -8.69 -7.29
C GLY A 28 -7.32 -8.36 -5.94
N ILE A 29 -8.17 -7.91 -5.01
CA ILE A 29 -7.80 -7.61 -3.62
C ILE A 29 -8.21 -8.81 -2.75
N PHE A 30 -7.31 -9.25 -1.88
CA PHE A 30 -7.55 -10.35 -0.95
C PHE A 30 -7.55 -9.80 0.48
N ILE A 31 -8.63 -10.07 1.21
CA ILE A 31 -8.81 -9.59 2.59
C ILE A 31 -9.17 -10.73 3.53
N GLY A 32 -8.79 -10.61 4.80
CA GLY A 32 -9.27 -11.49 5.85
C GLY A 32 -10.77 -11.32 6.12
N LYS A 33 -11.46 -12.42 6.48
CA LYS A 33 -12.85 -12.36 6.93
C LYS A 33 -13.03 -11.42 8.12
N GLY A 34 -13.98 -10.50 8.06
CA GLY A 34 -14.24 -9.45 9.05
C GLY A 34 -13.75 -8.05 8.66
N TYR A 35 -13.00 -7.93 7.56
CA TYR A 35 -12.47 -6.65 7.04
C TYR A 35 -13.16 -6.20 5.74
N GLU A 36 -14.26 -6.84 5.36
CA GLU A 36 -15.01 -6.53 4.13
C GLU A 36 -15.55 -5.10 4.10
N THR A 37 -15.80 -4.51 5.27
CA THR A 37 -16.29 -3.14 5.42
C THR A 37 -15.21 -2.17 5.89
N ASP A 38 -13.95 -2.61 6.03
CA ASP A 38 -12.83 -1.73 6.34
C ASP A 38 -12.44 -0.95 5.06
N TYR A 39 -13.14 0.14 4.84
CA TYR A 39 -12.98 0.97 3.64
C TYR A 39 -11.57 1.55 3.54
N GLU A 40 -10.92 1.83 4.66
CA GLU A 40 -9.55 2.35 4.68
C GLU A 40 -8.56 1.28 4.20
N LEU A 41 -8.69 0.04 4.69
CA LEU A 41 -7.88 -1.08 4.24
C LEU A 41 -8.08 -1.33 2.73
N LEU A 42 -9.32 -1.26 2.26
CA LEU A 42 -9.60 -1.41 0.83
C LEU A 42 -8.98 -0.29 -0.02
N ARG A 43 -9.03 0.97 0.44
CA ARG A 43 -8.36 2.10 -0.22
C ARG A 43 -6.84 1.90 -0.26
N HIS A 44 -6.25 1.46 0.84
CA HIS A 44 -4.82 1.13 0.93
C HIS A 44 -4.41 0.06 -0.08
N GLU A 45 -5.10 -1.09 -0.09
CA GLU A 45 -4.82 -2.17 -1.04
C GLU A 45 -5.03 -1.75 -2.50
N PHE A 46 -6.04 -0.92 -2.74
CA PHE A 46 -6.24 -0.33 -4.06
C PHE A 46 -5.09 0.60 -4.47
N GLY A 47 -4.46 1.29 -3.51
CA GLY A 47 -3.24 2.06 -3.70
C GLY A 47 -2.10 1.23 -4.33
N HIS A 48 -1.91 -0.02 -3.92
CA HIS A 48 -0.94 -0.92 -4.55
C HIS A 48 -1.31 -1.28 -5.99
N LEU A 49 -2.60 -1.40 -6.31
CA LEU A 49 -3.04 -1.56 -7.71
C LEU A 49 -2.78 -0.30 -8.53
N LEU A 50 -2.94 0.89 -7.94
CA LEU A 50 -2.59 2.15 -8.59
C LEU A 50 -1.09 2.27 -8.85
N GLN A 51 -0.24 1.83 -7.92
CA GLN A 51 1.21 1.73 -8.15
C GLN A 51 1.53 0.83 -9.34
N TYR A 52 0.88 -0.34 -9.44
CA TYR A 52 1.04 -1.22 -10.60
C TYR A 52 0.60 -0.55 -11.91
N ARG A 53 -0.55 0.15 -11.89
CA ARG A 53 -1.05 0.88 -13.07
C ARG A 53 -0.12 2.02 -13.48
N LYS A 54 0.52 2.69 -12.52
CA LYS A 54 1.41 3.84 -12.76
C LYS A 54 2.81 3.44 -13.19
N TRP A 55 3.43 2.48 -12.50
CA TRP A 55 4.86 2.13 -12.70
C TRP A 55 5.08 0.81 -13.44
N GLY A 56 4.00 0.08 -13.73
CA GLY A 56 4.03 -1.14 -14.52
C GLY A 56 4.61 -2.35 -13.79
N PHE A 57 4.60 -3.47 -14.51
CA PHE A 57 4.90 -4.80 -13.98
C PHE A 57 6.30 -4.90 -13.37
N TRP A 58 7.32 -4.38 -14.05
CA TRP A 58 8.71 -4.55 -13.65
C TRP A 58 9.03 -3.86 -12.32
N LEU A 59 8.58 -2.61 -12.16
CA LEU A 59 8.86 -1.85 -10.94
C LEU A 59 8.04 -2.38 -9.76
N PHE A 60 6.79 -2.76 -10.00
CA PHE A 60 5.93 -3.37 -8.99
C PHE A 60 6.52 -4.66 -8.42
N TRP A 61 6.87 -5.64 -9.25
CA TRP A 61 7.34 -6.93 -8.75
C TRP A 61 8.76 -6.89 -8.19
N LYS A 62 9.65 -6.08 -8.78
CA LYS A 62 11.07 -6.00 -8.35
C LYS A 62 11.27 -5.18 -7.08
N HIS A 63 10.46 -4.16 -6.87
CA HIS A 63 10.66 -3.21 -5.78
C HIS A 63 9.50 -3.24 -4.79
N ILE A 64 8.26 -3.07 -5.25
CA ILE A 64 7.10 -2.95 -4.35
C ILE A 64 6.78 -4.26 -3.65
N ALA A 65 6.50 -5.32 -4.41
CA ALA A 65 6.07 -6.60 -3.84
C ALA A 65 7.14 -7.20 -2.91
N LEU A 66 8.42 -7.06 -3.27
CA LEU A 66 9.54 -7.55 -2.45
C LEU A 66 9.71 -6.75 -1.16
N ASP A 67 9.59 -5.42 -1.21
CA ASP A 67 9.78 -4.58 -0.04
C ASP A 67 8.55 -4.62 0.90
N SER A 68 7.32 -4.60 0.36
CA SER A 68 6.08 -4.82 1.13
C SER A 68 6.09 -6.18 1.84
N PHE A 69 6.52 -7.26 1.17
CA PHE A 69 6.63 -8.59 1.80
C PHE A 69 7.68 -8.64 2.91
N LYS A 70 8.88 -8.06 2.69
CA LYS A 70 9.94 -8.00 3.72
C LYS A 70 9.49 -7.17 4.92
N SER A 71 8.84 -6.05 4.68
CA SER A 71 8.35 -5.15 5.71
C SER A 71 7.23 -5.81 6.53
N ALA A 72 6.26 -6.49 5.89
CA ALA A 72 5.18 -7.19 6.59
C ALA A 72 5.72 -8.34 7.46
N ARG A 73 6.71 -9.09 6.95
CA ARG A 73 7.39 -10.15 7.72
C ARG A 73 8.17 -9.59 8.92
N LYS A 74 8.77 -8.41 8.79
CA LYS A 74 9.47 -7.73 9.90
C LYS A 74 8.50 -7.18 10.94
N ALA A 75 7.41 -6.52 10.52
CA ALA A 75 6.37 -6.00 11.41
C ALA A 75 5.76 -7.08 12.31
N ARG A 76 5.59 -8.29 11.77
CA ARG A 76 5.12 -9.45 12.55
C ARG A 76 6.10 -9.93 13.63
N LYS A 77 7.40 -9.65 13.49
CA LYS A 77 8.47 -10.16 14.36
C LYS A 77 9.01 -9.11 15.34
N HIS A 78 9.05 -7.86 14.92
CA HIS A 78 9.48 -6.70 15.68
C HIS A 78 8.49 -5.61 15.34
N ALA A 79 7.93 -4.90 16.33
CA ALA A 79 6.90 -3.85 16.17
C ALA A 79 7.39 -2.68 15.28
N HIS A 80 7.63 -2.97 14.01
CA HIS A 80 8.17 -2.11 12.99
C HIS A 80 6.98 -1.56 12.24
N ASN A 81 6.90 -0.24 12.18
CA ASN A 81 5.79 0.44 11.56
C ASN A 81 5.95 0.38 10.03
N HIS A 82 5.45 -0.71 9.44
CA HIS A 82 5.54 -1.05 8.01
C HIS A 82 5.00 0.05 7.10
N MET A 83 4.01 0.82 7.59
CA MET A 83 3.33 1.89 6.87
C MET A 83 4.20 3.10 6.50
N HIS A 84 5.38 3.26 7.12
CA HIS A 84 6.32 4.34 6.75
C HIS A 84 7.26 3.96 5.61
N THR A 85 7.22 2.72 5.13
CA THR A 85 8.06 2.34 3.98
C THR A 85 7.57 2.99 2.70
N TRP A 86 8.49 3.29 1.78
CA TRP A 86 8.15 4.04 0.57
C TRP A 86 7.07 3.40 -0.29
N THR A 87 7.00 2.07 -0.27
CA THR A 87 5.97 1.29 -0.96
C THR A 87 4.59 1.54 -0.39
N GLU A 88 4.48 1.75 0.91
CA GLU A 88 3.20 1.87 1.63
C GLU A 88 2.70 3.31 1.58
N TRP A 89 3.54 4.28 1.95
CA TRP A 89 3.08 5.68 1.96
C TRP A 89 2.81 6.20 0.54
N SER A 90 3.53 5.72 -0.49
CA SER A 90 3.22 6.10 -1.87
C SER A 90 1.97 5.39 -2.42
N ALA A 91 1.65 4.17 -1.97
CA ALA A 91 0.36 3.54 -2.25
C ALA A 91 -0.79 4.34 -1.64
N ASN A 92 -0.64 4.73 -0.37
CA ASN A 92 -1.58 5.59 0.34
C ASN A 92 -1.75 6.94 -0.34
N ARG A 93 -0.66 7.58 -0.78
CA ARG A 93 -0.71 8.85 -1.53
C ARG A 93 -1.49 8.72 -2.84
N LEU A 94 -1.22 7.68 -3.63
CA LEU A 94 -1.95 7.44 -4.88
C LEU A 94 -3.45 7.17 -4.62
N ALA A 95 -3.78 6.38 -3.60
CA ALA A 95 -5.15 6.14 -3.20
C ALA A 95 -5.83 7.45 -2.73
N TYR A 96 -5.19 8.22 -1.87
CA TYR A 96 -5.69 9.50 -1.37
C TYR A 96 -6.05 10.45 -2.52
N GLU A 97 -5.17 10.60 -3.52
CA GLU A 97 -5.44 11.41 -4.70
C GLU A 97 -6.58 10.82 -5.57
N TYR A 98 -6.57 9.50 -5.82
CA TYR A 98 -7.61 8.83 -6.62
C TYR A 98 -9.01 8.98 -6.01
N PHE A 99 -9.14 8.86 -4.69
CA PHE A 99 -10.40 9.03 -3.97
C PHE A 99 -10.76 10.50 -3.69
N ASN A 100 -10.14 11.43 -4.43
CA ASN A 100 -10.40 12.87 -4.36
C ASN A 100 -10.20 13.44 -2.95
N LYS A 101 -9.08 13.06 -2.30
CA LYS A 101 -8.59 13.65 -1.04
C LYS A 101 -9.65 13.59 0.08
N PRO A 102 -10.13 12.40 0.42
CA PRO A 102 -11.28 12.27 1.31
C PRO A 102 -10.94 12.80 2.71
N ALA A 103 -11.87 13.52 3.32
CA ALA A 103 -11.64 14.21 4.60
C ALA A 103 -11.49 13.24 5.79
N ASP A 104 -11.95 12.00 5.63
CA ASP A 104 -11.91 10.92 6.61
C ASP A 104 -10.62 10.07 6.54
N TRP A 105 -9.60 10.52 5.81
CA TRP A 105 -8.36 9.75 5.67
C TRP A 105 -7.55 9.70 6.98
N ASP A 106 -7.43 8.51 7.58
CA ASP A 106 -6.58 8.31 8.77
C ASP A 106 -5.08 8.33 8.40
N GLN A 107 -4.46 9.50 8.55
CA GLN A 107 -3.02 9.69 8.31
C GLN A 107 -2.12 8.99 9.34
N LYS A 108 -2.64 8.59 10.50
CA LYS A 108 -1.86 7.84 11.50
C LYS A 108 -1.72 6.39 11.08
N ARG A 109 -2.80 5.81 10.54
CA ARG A 109 -2.82 4.42 10.06
C ARG A 109 -2.28 4.29 8.64
N TYR A 110 -2.58 5.26 7.77
CA TYR A 110 -2.19 5.27 6.36
C TYR A 110 -1.50 6.59 5.99
N PRO A 111 -0.25 6.81 6.41
CA PRO A 111 0.48 8.03 6.08
C PRO A 111 0.65 8.16 4.57
N ILE A 112 0.50 9.39 4.04
CA ILE A 112 0.63 9.71 2.60
C ILE A 112 2.01 10.29 2.24
N MET A 113 2.90 10.38 3.22
CA MET A 113 4.29 10.79 3.10
C MET A 113 5.09 10.16 4.24
N SER A 114 6.39 9.91 4.04
CA SER A 114 7.22 9.51 5.18
C SER A 114 7.51 10.70 6.10
N VAL A 115 7.66 10.39 7.39
CA VAL A 115 8.14 11.31 8.42
C VAL A 115 9.67 11.31 8.54
N SER A 116 10.36 10.43 7.79
CA SER A 116 11.81 10.27 7.82
C SER A 116 12.41 9.97 6.44
N GLU A 117 13.70 10.21 6.28
CA GLU A 117 14.47 9.83 5.07
C GLU A 117 15.28 8.54 5.30
N GLY A 118 14.69 7.56 5.97
CA GLY A 118 15.30 6.25 6.17
C GLY A 118 15.48 5.46 4.87
N ILE A 119 16.39 4.48 4.90
CA ILE A 119 16.69 3.57 3.78
C ILE A 119 15.44 2.77 3.33
N ALA A 120 14.49 2.53 4.24
CA ALA A 120 13.24 1.84 3.94
C ALA A 120 12.10 2.80 3.54
N ASP A 121 12.24 4.07 3.90
CA ASP A 121 11.28 5.16 3.70
C ASP A 121 11.45 5.88 2.37
N THR A 122 12.64 5.74 1.75
CA THR A 122 13.04 6.37 0.49
C THR A 122 13.43 5.32 -0.55
N PRO A 123 12.91 5.37 -1.78
CA PRO A 123 13.34 4.47 -2.85
C PRO A 123 14.81 4.68 -3.21
N LYS A 124 15.54 3.58 -3.46
CA LYS A 124 16.99 3.62 -3.75
C LYS A 124 17.35 4.27 -5.09
N PHE A 125 16.37 4.49 -5.97
CA PHE A 125 16.55 5.07 -7.30
C PHE A 125 16.21 6.56 -7.34
N THR A 126 15.92 7.17 -6.19
CA THR A 126 15.61 8.60 -6.04
C THR A 126 16.58 9.27 -5.08
N LYS A 127 16.71 10.59 -5.16
CA LYS A 127 17.61 11.36 -4.28
C LYS A 127 17.07 11.46 -2.86
N ASN A 128 15.78 11.72 -2.72
CA ASN A 128 15.06 11.89 -1.47
C ASN A 128 13.55 11.70 -1.72
N ASN A 129 12.73 11.84 -0.67
CA ASN A 129 11.28 11.65 -0.77
C ASN A 129 10.60 12.73 -1.62
N GLU A 130 11.12 13.96 -1.66
CA GLU A 130 10.59 15.04 -2.50
C GLU A 130 10.80 14.76 -3.99
N ASP A 131 12.01 14.31 -4.36
CA ASP A 131 12.37 13.88 -5.72
C ASP A 131 11.47 12.72 -6.17
N PHE A 132 11.24 11.77 -5.27
CA PHE A 132 10.33 10.66 -5.55
C PHE A 132 8.89 11.12 -5.75
N LEU A 133 8.35 11.94 -4.84
CA LEU A 133 7.00 12.48 -4.96
C LEU A 133 6.79 13.19 -6.29
N LYS A 134 7.67 14.14 -6.60
CA LYS A 134 7.55 14.99 -7.77
C LYS A 134 7.70 14.22 -9.08
N ASN A 135 8.71 13.35 -9.18
CA ASN A 135 9.08 12.73 -10.46
C ASN A 135 8.41 11.37 -10.70
N TRP A 136 7.86 10.73 -9.66
CA TRP A 136 7.32 9.38 -9.76
C TRP A 136 5.89 9.23 -9.27
N VAL A 137 5.43 10.02 -8.31
CA VAL A 137 4.06 9.90 -7.76
C VAL A 137 3.12 10.90 -8.43
N GLU A 138 3.54 12.16 -8.52
CA GLU A 138 2.73 13.28 -9.04
C GLU A 138 2.93 13.55 -10.53
N ALA A 139 3.94 12.93 -11.14
CA ALA A 139 4.26 13.04 -12.58
C ALA A 139 3.23 12.39 -13.51
#